data_AF-A0A8J3VZN4-F1
#
_entry.id   AF-A0A8J3VZN4-F1
#
_cell.length_a   1.000
_cell.length_b   1.000
_cell.length_c   1.000
_cell.angle_alpha   90.00
_cell.angle_beta   90.00
_cell.angle_gamma   90.00
#
_symmetry.space_group_name_H-M   'P 1'
#
loop_
_entity.id
_entity.type
_entity.pdbx_description
1 polymer ?
#
loop_
_entity_poly.entity_id
_entity_poly.type
_entity_poly.pdbx_seq_one_letter_code
_entity_poly.pdbx_strand_id
1 'polypeptide(L)'
;MTTTVPVPGDTATAPDPREEYIQGLEALARLLREHPEVPLPVVGKHVSTAVTLYLFDDPLVHARTLIPHMTGTRAEVDTAGSYDAVNVHGAVRGLRVRLYMKAEDVCEQAVTKRITSPDDRVLHEMIEWQIPAALLDLVGPAEGEVSRG
;
A
#
# COMPACT_ATOMS: atom_id res chain seq x y z
N MET A 1 23.19 -51.29 25.53
CA MET A 1 22.83 -49.86 25.73
C MET A 1 22.33 -49.36 24.39
N THR A 2 21.02 -49.22 24.24
CA THR A 2 20.39 -48.83 22.97
C THR A 2 20.08 -47.33 23.08
N THR A 3 20.85 -46.52 22.35
CA THR A 3 20.62 -45.07 22.28
C THR A 3 19.50 -44.81 21.29
N THR A 4 18.30 -44.52 21.79
CA THR A 4 17.21 -43.97 20.99
C THR A 4 17.54 -42.51 20.67
N VAL A 5 17.81 -42.22 19.40
CA VAL A 5 17.98 -40.86 18.90
C VAL A 5 16.60 -40.20 18.83
N PRO A 6 16.42 -38.97 19.36
CA PRO A 6 15.16 -38.25 19.23
C PRO A 6 14.91 -37.84 17.76
N VAL A 7 13.70 -38.09 17.28
CA VAL A 7 13.22 -37.59 15.98
C VAL A 7 13.08 -36.07 16.09
N PRO A 8 13.71 -35.27 15.19
CA PRO A 8 13.55 -33.82 15.20
C PRO A 8 12.08 -33.46 14.97
N GLY A 9 11.58 -32.56 15.81
CA GLY A 9 10.18 -32.20 15.94
C GLY A 9 9.55 -31.57 14.71
N ASP A 10 8.22 -31.55 14.77
CA ASP A 10 7.28 -30.86 13.88
C ASP A 10 7.90 -29.64 13.20
N THR A 11 8.30 -29.81 11.94
CA THR A 11 8.35 -28.69 11.00
C THR A 11 6.92 -28.22 10.85
N ALA A 12 6.56 -27.12 11.52
CA ALA A 12 5.31 -26.42 11.32
C ALA A 12 5.15 -26.21 9.80
N THR A 13 4.25 -26.97 9.19
CA THR A 13 3.95 -26.87 7.77
C THR A 13 3.50 -25.44 7.52
N ALA A 14 4.16 -24.75 6.59
CA ALA A 14 3.73 -23.42 6.18
C ALA A 14 2.22 -23.46 5.84
N PRO A 15 1.43 -22.44 6.20
CA PRO A 15 0.00 -22.45 5.95
C PRO A 15 -0.30 -22.66 4.46
N ASP A 16 -1.40 -23.35 4.15
CA ASP A 16 -1.86 -23.53 2.77
C ASP A 16 -2.17 -22.15 2.16
N PRO A 17 -1.52 -21.76 1.03
CA PRO A 17 -1.76 -20.47 0.40
C PRO A 17 -3.23 -20.23 0.02
N ARG A 18 -4.00 -21.29 -0.27
CA ARG A 18 -5.44 -21.17 -0.53
C ARG A 18 -6.20 -20.78 0.73
N GLU A 19 -5.85 -21.38 1.86
CA GLU A 19 -6.47 -21.11 3.15
C GLU A 19 -6.17 -19.68 3.60
N GLU A 20 -4.92 -19.21 3.47
CA GLU A 20 -4.55 -17.81 3.76
C GLU A 20 -5.35 -16.82 2.90
N TYR A 21 -5.54 -17.13 1.61
CA TYR A 21 -6.32 -16.31 0.71
C TYR A 21 -7.80 -16.21 1.15
N ILE A 22 -8.42 -17.34 1.52
CA ILE A 22 -9.81 -17.38 2.00
C ILE A 22 -9.94 -16.59 3.30
N GLN A 23 -9.06 -16.82 4.27
CA GLN A 23 -9.07 -16.10 5.55
C GLN A 23 -8.88 -14.60 5.37
N GLY A 24 -8.02 -14.18 4.43
CA GLY A 24 -7.86 -12.78 4.07
C GLY A 24 -9.11 -12.17 3.44
N LEU A 25 -9.82 -12.90 2.57
CA LEU A 25 -11.11 -12.46 2.02
C LEU A 25 -12.17 -12.31 3.10
N GLU A 26 -12.27 -13.27 4.03
CA GLU A 26 -13.21 -13.21 5.14
C GLU A 26 -12.91 -12.05 6.09
N ALA A 27 -11.63 -11.80 6.37
CA ALA A 27 -11.18 -10.67 7.18
C ALA A 27 -11.51 -9.33 6.50
N LEU A 28 -11.25 -9.21 5.19
CA LEU A 28 -11.60 -8.01 4.43
C LEU A 28 -13.12 -7.81 4.39
N ALA A 29 -13.91 -8.87 4.16
CA ALA A 29 -15.37 -8.78 4.16
C ALA A 29 -15.94 -8.38 5.52
N ARG A 30 -15.31 -8.80 6.62
CA ARG A 30 -15.68 -8.36 7.97
C ARG A 30 -15.39 -6.87 8.16
N LEU A 31 -14.19 -6.43 7.77
CA LEU A 31 -13.79 -5.02 7.85
C LEU A 31 -14.76 -4.11 7.10
N LEU A 32 -15.13 -4.48 5.86
CA LEU A 32 -16.09 -3.72 5.06
C LEU A 32 -17.51 -3.70 5.66
N ARG A 33 -17.89 -4.73 6.43
CA ARG A 33 -19.17 -4.76 7.13
C ARG A 33 -19.18 -3.83 8.35
N GLU A 34 -18.04 -3.73 9.03
CA GLU A 34 -17.85 -2.85 10.20
C GLU A 34 -17.74 -1.38 9.79
N HIS A 35 -17.34 -1.11 8.55
CA HIS A 35 -17.11 0.22 7.99
C HIS A 35 -17.90 0.44 6.68
N PRO A 36 -19.24 0.62 6.75
CA PRO A 36 -20.09 0.75 5.56
C PRO A 36 -19.80 2.00 4.72
N GLU A 37 -19.09 2.98 5.27
CA GLU A 37 -18.59 4.15 4.55
C GLU A 37 -17.45 3.82 3.58
N VAL A 38 -16.70 2.73 3.80
CA VAL A 38 -15.60 2.34 2.93
C VAL A 38 -16.15 1.77 1.61
N PRO A 39 -15.68 2.26 0.44
CA PRO A 39 -16.11 1.74 -0.85
C PRO A 39 -15.83 0.24 -1.00
N LEU A 40 -16.74 -0.46 -1.69
CA LEU A 40 -16.53 -1.87 -2.02
C LEU A 40 -15.35 -2.03 -2.99
N PRO A 41 -14.54 -3.09 -2.84
CA PRO A 41 -13.47 -3.39 -3.78
C PRO A 41 -14.07 -3.67 -5.16
N VAL A 42 -13.41 -3.19 -6.20
CA VAL A 42 -13.72 -3.55 -7.58
C VAL A 42 -12.63 -4.45 -8.13
N VAL A 43 -13.03 -5.50 -8.82
CA VAL A 43 -12.09 -6.35 -9.55
C VAL A 43 -11.67 -5.59 -10.81
N GLY A 44 -10.51 -4.94 -10.77
CA GLY A 44 -9.96 -4.24 -11.92
C GLY A 44 -9.64 -5.20 -13.07
N LYS A 45 -9.79 -4.75 -14.31
CA LYS A 45 -9.32 -5.47 -15.52
C LYS A 45 -7.79 -5.55 -15.61
N HIS A 46 -7.08 -4.69 -14.88
CA HIS A 46 -5.63 -4.63 -14.90
C HIS A 46 -5.05 -5.55 -13.83
N VAL A 47 -4.63 -6.71 -14.32
CA VAL A 47 -3.82 -7.77 -13.71
C VAL A 47 -3.12 -7.32 -12.42
N SER A 48 -3.67 -7.74 -11.28
CA SER A 48 -2.94 -7.75 -10.02
C SER A 48 -3.51 -8.86 -9.14
N THR A 49 -2.62 -9.59 -8.49
CA THR A 49 -2.94 -10.56 -7.43
C THR A 49 -3.48 -9.89 -6.16
N ALA A 50 -3.58 -8.56 -6.13
CA ALA A 50 -4.12 -7.79 -5.01
C ALA A 50 -5.57 -7.35 -5.27
N VAL A 51 -6.39 -7.44 -4.23
CA VAL A 51 -7.72 -6.81 -4.21
C VAL A 51 -7.54 -5.30 -4.14
N THR A 52 -8.17 -4.56 -5.05
CA THR A 52 -8.04 -3.10 -5.12
C THR A 52 -9.30 -2.41 -4.61
N LEU A 53 -9.13 -1.49 -3.65
CA LEU A 53 -10.17 -0.59 -3.18
C LEU A 53 -9.89 0.79 -3.75
N TYR A 54 -10.88 1.37 -4.43
CA TYR A 54 -10.78 2.72 -4.97
C TYR A 54 -11.45 3.64 -3.96
N LEU A 55 -10.66 4.52 -3.35
CA LEU A 55 -11.11 5.43 -2.33
C LEU A 55 -11.47 6.76 -3.00
N PHE A 56 -12.75 7.12 -2.95
CA PHE A 56 -13.32 8.36 -3.50
C PHE A 56 -14.00 9.16 -2.39
N ASP A 57 -14.40 10.39 -2.70
CA ASP A 57 -15.10 11.37 -1.84
C ASP A 57 -14.28 11.83 -0.61
N ASP A 58 -13.82 10.89 0.23
CA ASP A 58 -12.97 11.14 1.41
C ASP A 58 -11.81 10.13 1.52
N PRO A 59 -10.89 10.10 0.53
CA PRO A 59 -9.87 9.06 0.41
C PRO A 59 -8.99 8.88 1.66
N LEU A 60 -8.60 9.98 2.31
CA LEU A 60 -7.78 9.93 3.53
C LEU A 60 -8.53 9.40 4.75
N VAL A 61 -9.84 9.61 4.85
CA VAL A 61 -10.67 9.07 5.94
C VAL A 61 -10.75 7.56 5.79
N HIS A 62 -11.06 7.06 4.59
CA HIS A 62 -11.10 5.63 4.33
C HIS A 62 -9.73 4.97 4.50
N ALA A 63 -8.63 5.63 4.07
CA ALA A 63 -7.28 5.13 4.29
C ALA A 63 -6.94 4.99 5.78
N ARG A 64 -7.31 5.98 6.62
CA ARG A 64 -7.15 5.92 8.08
C ARG A 64 -7.91 4.76 8.71
N THR A 65 -9.07 4.42 8.17
CA THR A 65 -9.83 3.25 8.62
C THR A 65 -9.15 1.94 8.21
N LEU A 66 -8.64 1.83 6.99
CA LEU A 66 -8.17 0.56 6.43
C LEU A 66 -6.72 0.19 6.78
N ILE A 67 -5.80 1.17 6.71
CA ILE A 67 -4.36 0.93 6.86
C ILE A 67 -3.99 0.24 8.19
N PRO A 68 -4.61 0.55 9.36
CA PRO A 68 -4.31 -0.14 10.62
C PRO A 68 -4.60 -1.65 10.61
N HIS A 69 -5.42 -2.14 9.68
CA HIS A 69 -5.72 -3.57 9.52
C HIS A 69 -4.81 -4.27 8.50
N MET A 70 -3.90 -3.52 7.89
CA MET A 70 -2.95 -4.01 6.90
C MET A 70 -1.56 -4.19 7.52
N THR A 71 -0.81 -5.16 7.00
CA THR A 71 0.59 -5.41 7.37
C THR A 71 1.50 -5.18 6.17
N GLY A 72 2.76 -4.79 6.42
CA GLY A 72 3.76 -4.57 5.36
C GLY A 72 3.36 -3.43 4.42
N THR A 73 2.80 -2.37 4.99
CA THR A 73 2.22 -1.27 4.24
C THR A 73 3.29 -0.42 3.56
N ARG A 74 3.02 0.01 2.32
CA ARG A 74 3.88 0.93 1.58
C ARG A 74 3.05 1.85 0.71
N ALA A 75 3.32 3.15 0.78
CA ALA A 75 2.76 4.14 -0.13
C ALA A 75 3.73 4.43 -1.29
N GLU A 76 3.18 4.63 -2.48
CA GLU A 76 3.92 5.12 -3.65
C GLU A 76 3.02 5.99 -4.53
N VAL A 77 3.63 6.96 -5.22
CA VAL A 77 2.97 7.66 -6.32
C VAL A 77 3.27 6.89 -7.60
N ASP A 78 2.22 6.45 -8.28
CA ASP A 78 2.29 5.87 -9.60
C ASP A 78 1.88 6.94 -10.62
N THR A 79 2.83 7.32 -11.48
CA THR A 79 2.62 8.27 -12.58
C THR A 79 2.45 7.56 -13.93
N ALA A 80 2.09 6.28 -13.93
CA ALA A 80 1.91 5.50 -15.15
C ALA A 80 0.47 5.57 -15.69
N GLY A 81 0.30 6.12 -16.89
CA GLY A 81 -0.96 6.11 -17.64
C GLY A 81 -1.64 7.47 -17.71
N SER A 82 -2.97 7.47 -17.69
CA SER A 82 -3.78 8.68 -17.89
C SER A 82 -4.00 9.52 -16.62
N TYR A 83 -3.68 8.99 -15.43
CA TYR A 83 -3.94 9.65 -14.15
C TYR A 83 -2.86 9.30 -13.13
N ASP A 84 -2.33 10.32 -12.44
CA ASP A 84 -1.44 10.14 -11.31
C ASP A 84 -2.21 9.64 -10.09
N ALA A 85 -1.68 8.64 -9.41
CA ALA A 85 -2.36 8.01 -8.28
C ALA A 85 -1.41 7.75 -7.11
N VAL A 86 -1.93 7.90 -5.89
CA VAL A 86 -1.29 7.37 -4.70
C VAL A 86 -1.82 5.97 -4.46
N ASN A 87 -0.91 5.02 -4.33
CA ASN A 87 -1.21 3.63 -4.03
C ASN A 87 -0.64 3.26 -2.68
N VAL A 88 -1.48 2.72 -1.80
CA VAL A 88 -1.03 2.06 -0.58
C VAL A 88 -1.18 0.56 -0.74
N HIS A 89 -0.07 -0.14 -0.77
CA HIS A 89 -0.02 -1.60 -0.80
C HIS A 89 0.11 -2.14 0.61
N GLY A 90 -0.39 -3.35 0.84
CA GLY A 90 -0.18 -4.11 2.07
C GLY A 90 -0.90 -5.44 1.99
N ALA A 91 -1.09 -6.08 3.15
CA ALA A 91 -1.84 -7.33 3.24
C ALA A 91 -2.81 -7.36 4.42
N VAL A 92 -3.99 -7.93 4.22
CA VAL A 92 -4.95 -8.26 5.29
C VAL A 92 -4.93 -9.78 5.46
N ARG A 93 -4.35 -10.27 6.57
CA ARG A 93 -4.20 -11.72 6.84
C ARG A 93 -3.59 -12.49 5.64
N GLY A 94 -2.57 -11.93 4.99
CA GLY A 94 -1.90 -12.53 3.84
C GLY A 94 -2.53 -12.21 2.47
N LEU A 95 -3.80 -11.79 2.42
CA LEU A 95 -4.41 -11.29 1.18
C LEU A 95 -3.82 -9.93 0.81
N ARG A 96 -3.20 -9.83 -0.36
CA ARG A 96 -2.67 -8.56 -0.87
C ARG A 96 -3.81 -7.59 -1.16
N VAL A 97 -3.68 -6.38 -0.64
CA VAL A 97 -4.64 -5.29 -0.82
C VAL A 97 -3.92 -4.06 -1.34
N ARG A 98 -4.53 -3.38 -2.30
CA ARG A 98 -4.11 -2.08 -2.83
C ARG A 98 -5.22 -1.07 -2.56
N LEU A 99 -4.88 0.04 -1.92
CA LEU A 99 -5.74 1.20 -1.81
C LEU A 99 -5.33 2.19 -2.90
N TYR A 100 -6.26 2.54 -3.77
CA TYR A 100 -6.07 3.49 -4.85
C TYR A 100 -6.73 4.81 -4.48
N MET A 101 -5.97 5.90 -4.55
CA MET A 101 -6.43 7.27 -4.39
C MET A 101 -5.89 8.08 -5.56
N LYS A 102 -6.66 9.01 -6.11
CA LYS A 102 -6.09 9.92 -7.11
C LYS A 102 -5.13 10.89 -6.43
N ALA A 103 -4.00 11.18 -7.07
CA ALA A 103 -3.03 12.11 -6.49
C ALA A 103 -3.61 13.52 -6.31
N GLU A 104 -4.46 13.98 -7.22
CA GLU A 104 -5.13 15.29 -7.13
C GLU A 104 -6.03 15.47 -5.90
N ASP A 105 -6.58 14.36 -5.37
CA ASP A 105 -7.50 14.39 -4.23
C ASP A 105 -6.76 14.34 -2.88
N VAL A 106 -5.51 13.90 -2.86
CA VAL A 106 -4.77 13.64 -1.61
C VAL A 106 -3.42 14.33 -1.51
N CYS A 107 -2.72 14.59 -2.61
CA CYS A 107 -1.37 15.14 -2.60
C CYS A 107 -1.37 16.65 -2.86
N GLU A 108 -0.29 17.29 -2.43
CA GLU A 108 0.07 18.63 -2.88
C GLU A 108 1.16 18.53 -3.96
N GLN A 109 1.16 19.44 -4.93
CA GLN A 109 2.26 19.58 -5.87
C GLN A 109 3.32 20.51 -5.28
N ALA A 110 4.57 20.08 -5.25
CA ALA A 110 5.68 20.90 -4.80
C ALA A 110 6.80 20.93 -5.84
N VAL A 111 7.45 22.09 -5.97
CA VAL A 111 8.67 22.22 -6.75
C VAL A 111 9.80 21.54 -5.98
N THR A 112 10.27 20.40 -6.46
CA THR A 112 11.35 19.64 -5.80
C THR A 112 12.72 19.97 -6.38
N LYS A 113 12.77 20.53 -7.60
CA LYS A 113 14.02 20.99 -8.21
C LYS A 113 13.80 22.22 -9.09
N ARG A 114 14.68 23.20 -8.94
CA ARG A 114 14.80 24.34 -9.86
C ARG A 114 16.12 24.28 -10.59
N ILE A 115 16.06 24.46 -11.90
CA ILE A 115 17.23 24.67 -12.74
C ILE A 115 17.25 26.15 -13.11
N THR A 116 18.30 26.86 -12.70
CA THR A 116 18.48 28.29 -12.97
C THR A 116 19.63 28.53 -13.93
N SER A 117 19.55 29.62 -14.70
CA SER A 117 20.65 30.13 -15.52
C SER A 117 21.70 30.85 -14.66
N PRO A 118 22.89 31.19 -15.20
CA PRO A 118 23.90 31.97 -14.50
C PRO A 118 23.46 33.39 -14.09
N ASP A 119 22.39 33.93 -14.69
CA ASP A 119 21.76 35.20 -14.31
C ASP A 119 20.52 35.03 -13.42
N ASP A 120 20.43 33.89 -12.70
CA ASP A 120 19.38 33.54 -11.73
C ASP A 120 17.94 33.47 -12.28
N ARG A 121 17.77 33.31 -13.60
CA ARG A 121 16.44 33.04 -14.18
C ARG A 121 16.10 31.57 -14.04
N VAL A 122 14.86 31.27 -13.65
CA VAL A 122 14.35 29.90 -13.63
C VAL A 122 14.17 29.41 -15.07
N LEU A 123 14.96 28.39 -15.46
CA LEU A 123 14.88 27.74 -16.76
C LEU A 123 13.88 26.57 -16.73
N HIS A 124 13.85 25.84 -15.62
CA HIS A 124 12.97 24.69 -15.46
C HIS A 124 12.62 24.46 -13.99
N GLU A 125 11.39 24.05 -13.74
CA GLU A 125 10.92 23.57 -12.43
C GLU A 125 10.46 22.12 -12.59
N MET A 126 10.96 21.25 -11.72
CA MET A 126 10.45 19.91 -11.55
C MET A 126 9.42 19.94 -10.44
N ILE A 127 8.19 19.58 -10.78
CA ILE A 127 7.05 19.56 -9.85
C ILE A 127 6.70 18.10 -9.61
N GLU A 128 6.66 17.68 -8.35
CA GLU A 128 6.33 16.32 -7.95
C GLU A 128 5.19 16.32 -6.94
N TRP A 129 4.36 15.28 -6.99
CA TRP A 129 3.32 15.04 -5.99
C TRP A 129 3.93 14.66 -4.65
N GLN A 130 3.55 15.36 -3.60
CA GLN A 130 3.97 15.09 -2.23
C GLN A 130 2.87 14.32 -1.50
N ILE A 131 3.19 13.09 -1.09
CA ILE A 131 2.30 12.28 -0.26
C ILE A 131 2.16 12.96 1.11
N PRO A 132 0.93 13.18 1.62
CA PRO A 132 0.74 13.84 2.92
C PRO A 132 1.43 13.10 4.06
N ALA A 133 2.04 13.86 4.98
CA ALA A 133 2.63 13.30 6.20
C ALA A 133 1.64 12.41 6.97
N ALA A 134 0.38 12.83 7.08
CA ALA A 134 -0.66 12.06 7.75
C ALA A 134 -0.95 10.70 7.10
N LEU A 135 -0.65 10.51 5.81
CA LEU A 135 -0.76 9.22 5.14
C LEU A 135 0.52 8.39 5.34
N LEU A 136 1.70 9.04 5.28
CA LEU A 136 2.98 8.39 5.55
C LEU A 136 3.06 7.86 7.00
N ASP A 137 2.53 8.60 7.97
CA ASP A 137 2.46 8.22 9.38
C ASP A 137 1.65 6.93 9.60
N LEU A 138 0.62 6.69 8.78
CA LEU A 138 -0.21 5.48 8.85
C LEU A 138 0.52 4.26 8.29
N VAL A 139 1.33 4.47 7.25
CA VAL A 139 2.03 3.40 6.54
C VAL A 139 3.24 2.89 7.34
N GLY A 140 3.77 3.73 8.24
CA GLY A 140 4.98 3.46 9.00
C GLY A 140 6.25 3.71 8.18
N PRO A 141 7.45 3.64 8.78
CA PRO A 141 8.69 3.80 8.05
C PRO A 141 8.77 2.72 6.96
N ALA A 142 9.15 3.12 5.73
CA ALA A 142 9.45 2.17 4.68
C ALA A 142 10.55 1.22 5.18
N GLU A 143 10.20 -0.02 5.51
CA GLU A 143 11.19 -1.04 5.80
C GLU A 143 11.97 -1.31 4.50
N GLY A 144 13.14 -0.67 4.37
CA GLY A 144 14.08 -0.91 3.29
C GLY A 144 14.39 0.28 2.40
N GLU A 145 14.99 1.34 2.94
CA GLU A 145 16.09 1.98 2.21
C GLU A 145 17.28 1.01 2.19
N VAL A 146 17.28 0.08 1.23
CA VAL A 146 18.54 -0.50 0.77
C VAL A 146 19.20 0.58 -0.07
N SER A 147 20.03 1.39 0.58
CA SER A 147 21.06 2.18 -0.07
C SER A 147 21.80 1.30 -1.07
N ARG A 148 21.56 1.50 -2.36
CA ARG A 148 22.53 1.13 -3.39
C ARG A 148 23.59 2.23 -3.39
N GLY A 149 24.57 2.05 -2.52
CA GLY A 149 25.94 2.54 -2.74
C GLY A 149 26.72 1.55 -3.59
#